data_AF-K1UEP6-F1
#
_entry.id   AF-K1UEP6-F1
#
_cell.length_a   1.000
_cell.length_b   1.000
_cell.length_c   1.000
_cell.angle_alpha   90.00
_cell.angle_beta   90.00
_cell.angle_gamma   90.00
#
_symmetry.space_group_name_H-M   'P 1'
#
loop_
_entity.id
_entity.type
_entity.pdbx_description
1 polymer ?
#
loop_
_entity_poly.entity_id
_entity_poly.type
_entity_poly.pdbx_seq_one_letter_code
_entity_poly.pdbx_strand_id
1 'polypeptide(L)' 'MKDYTILLIEDEKNIADFVEKILRSNDYKVVTASTGGEGLSLIKSRCPDI' A
#
# COMPACT_ATOMS: atom_id res chain seq x y z
N MET A 1 -2.68 -2.56 -15.71
CA MET A 1 -2.41 -3.06 -14.34
C MET A 1 -1.17 -3.93 -14.33
N LYS A 2 -0.11 -3.45 -13.68
CA LYS A 2 1.06 -4.25 -13.33
C LYS A 2 0.67 -5.25 -12.25
N ASP A 3 1.26 -6.43 -12.28
CA ASP A 3 1.02 -7.45 -11.25
C ASP A 3 1.71 -7.17 -9.92
N TYR A 4 2.49 -6.10 -9.88
CA TYR A 4 3.21 -5.65 -8.70
C TYR A 4 2.28 -5.00 -7.67
N THR A 5 2.28 -5.55 -6.47
CA THR A 5 1.48 -5.13 -5.32
C THR A 5 2.37 -4.44 -4.29
N ILE A 6 2.05 -3.20 -3.97
CA ILE A 6 2.80 -2.34 -3.05
C ILE A 6 2.00 -2.20 -1.76
N LEU A 7 2.63 -2.47 -0.62
CA LEU A 7 2.09 -2.15 0.70
C LEU A 7 2.65 -0.82 1.19
N LEU A 8 1.79 0.19 1.27
CA LEU A 8 2.12 1.49 1.83
C LEU A 8 1.71 1.53 3.30
N ILE A 9 2.67 1.67 4.21
CA ILE A 9 2.41 1.88 5.64
C ILE A 9 2.64 3.36 5.92
N GLU A 10 1.57 4.10 6.16
CA GLU A 10 1.63 5.52 6.51
C GLU A 10 0.59 5.93 7.54
N ASP A 11 1.03 6.65 8.58
CA ASP A 11 0.18 7.05 9.71
C ASP A 11 -0.70 8.26 9.40
N GLU A 12 -0.21 9.17 8.54
CA GLU A 12 -0.98 10.32 8.09
C GLU A 12 -1.79 10.03 6.82
N LYS A 13 -3.13 10.00 6.98
CA LYS A 13 -4.06 9.67 5.90
C LYS A 13 -3.93 10.56 4.66
N ASN A 14 -3.66 11.86 4.83
CA ASN A 14 -3.51 12.76 3.69
C ASN A 14 -2.32 12.38 2.80
N ILE A 15 -1.19 12.00 3.42
CA ILE A 15 0.01 11.55 2.73
C ILE A 15 -0.26 10.19 2.09
N ALA A 16 -0.86 9.25 2.83
CA ALA A 16 -1.22 7.93 2.32
C ALA A 16 -2.11 8.02 1.07
N ASP A 17 -3.17 8.82 1.12
CA ASP A 17 -4.11 9.02 0.00
C ASP A 17 -3.41 9.68 -1.21
N PHE A 18 -2.44 10.57 -0.99
CA PHE A 18 -1.65 11.19 -2.05
C PHE A 18 -0.73 10.19 -2.75
N VAL A 19 0.05 9.43 -1.98
CA VAL A 19 0.98 8.42 -2.50
C VAL A 19 0.22 7.28 -3.19
N GLU A 20 -0.90 6.82 -2.60
CA GLU A 20 -1.77 5.81 -3.21
C GLU A 20 -2.26 6.24 -4.59
N LYS A 21 -2.72 7.49 -4.74
CA LYS A 21 -3.17 8.03 -6.05
C LYS A 21 -2.05 8.02 -7.08
N ILE A 22 -0.84 8.40 -6.69
CA ILE A 22 0.32 8.38 -7.60
C ILE A 22 0.62 6.96 -8.05
N LEU A 23 0.71 6.01 -7.12
CA LEU A 23 1.03 4.62 -7.42
C LEU A 23 -0.06 3.95 -8.26
N ARG A 24 -1.34 4.19 -7.96
CA ARG A 24 -2.47 3.70 -8.77
C ARG A 24 -2.49 4.30 -10.17
N SER A 25 -2.17 5.59 -10.32
CA SER A 25 -2.04 6.26 -11.62
C SER A 25 -0.92 5.64 -12.48
N ASN A 26 0.08 5.03 -11.84
CA ASN A 26 1.16 4.28 -12.49
C ASN A 26 0.84 2.78 -12.70
N ASP A 27 -0.45 2.41 -12.62
CA ASP A 27 -0.97 1.05 -12.84
C ASP A 27 -0.54 0.00 -11.79
N TYR A 28 -0.08 0.42 -10.60
CA TYR A 28 0.27 -0.50 -9.51
C TYR A 28 -0.95 -0.88 -8.67
N LYS A 29 -0.92 -2.10 -8.10
CA LYS A 29 -1.85 -2.50 -7.03
C LYS A 29 -1.31 -1.96 -5.72
N VAL A 30 -2.11 -1.18 -5.00
CA VAL A 30 -1.69 -0.57 -3.73
C VAL A 30 -2.61 -1.04 -2.62
N VAL A 31 -1.99 -1.43 -1.51
CA VAL A 31 -2.63 -1.73 -0.23
C VAL A 31 -2.08 -0.74 0.77
N THR A 32 -2.94 -0.11 1.56
CA THR A 32 -2.54 0.87 2.58
C THR A 32 -2.72 0.30 3.97
N ALA A 33 -1.86 0.72 4.90
CA ALA A 33 -1.94 0.44 6.33
C ALA A 33 -1.62 1.71 7.11
N SER A 34 -2.33 1.98 8.20
CA SER A 34 -2.11 3.15 9.05
C SER A 34 -1.15 2.89 10.21
N THR A 35 -0.77 1.62 10.43
CA THR A 35 0.15 1.22 11.49
C THR A 35 1.03 0.06 11.04
N GLY A 36 2.20 -0.10 11.67
CA GLY A 36 3.06 -1.25 11.42
C GLY A 36 2.40 -2.60 11.76
N GLY A 37 1.51 -2.65 12.75
CA GLY A 37 0.78 -3.88 13.11
C GLY A 37 -0.23 -4.31 12.05
N GLU A 38 -0.95 -3.34 11.48
CA GLU A 38 -1.83 -3.57 10.33
C GLU A 38 -1.02 -3.98 9.11
N GLY A 39 0.09 -3.28 8.83
CA GLY A 39 1.02 -3.62 7.75
C GLY A 39 1.52 -5.05 7.86
N LEU A 40 1.96 -5.49 9.04
CA LEU A 40 2.44 -6.86 9.27
C LEU A 40 1.34 -7.91 9.03
N SER A 41 0.09 -7.61 9.37
CA SER A 41 -1.05 -8.49 9.11
C SER A 41 -1.39 -8.55 7.62
N LEU A 42 -1.24 -7.43 6.90
CA LEU A 42 -1.44 -7.34 5.46
C LEU A 42 -0.35 -8.07 4.69
N ILE A 43 0.92 -8.00 5.12
CA ILE A 43 2.02 -8.76 4.51
C ILE A 43 1.68 -10.26 4.49
N LYS A 44 1.20 -10.81 5.61
CA LYS A 44 0.89 -12.23 5.74
C LYS A 44 -0.33 -12.69 4.92
N SER A 45 -1.29 -11.79 4.67
CA SER A 45 -2.56 -12.13 4.02
C SER A 45 -2.59 -11.80 2.53
N ARG A 46 -1.86 -10.77 2.11
CA ARG A 46 -1.88 -10.23 0.74
C ARG A 46 -0.61 -10.50 -0.05
N CYS A 47 0.49 -10.90 0.61
CA CYS A 47 1.79 -11.15 -0.02
C CYS A 47 2.21 -10.04 -1.01
N PRO A 48 2.36 -8.79 -0.56
CA PRO A 48 2.83 -7.71 -1.41
C PRO A 48 4.25 -8.00 -1.91
N ASP A 49 4.59 -7.47 -3.08
CA ASP A 49 5.90 -7.60 -3.70
C ASP A 49 6.92 -6.63 -3.07
N ILE A 50 6.44 -5.48 -2.54
CA ILE A 50 7.24 -4.48 -1.84
C ILE A 50 6.45 -3.79 -0.72
#